data_AF-A0A356KN87-F1
#
_entry.id   AF-A0A356KN87-F1
#
_cell.length_a   1.000
_cell.length_b   1.000
_cell.length_c   1.000
_cell.angle_alpha   90.00
_cell.angle_beta   90.00
_cell.angle_gamma   90.00
#
_symmetry.space_group_name_H-M   'P 1'
#
loop_
_entity.id
_entity.type
_entity.pdbx_description
1 polymer ?
#
loop_
_entity_poly.entity_id
_entity_poly.type
_entity_poly.pdbx_seq_one_letter_code
_entity_poly.pdbx_strand_id
1 'polypeptide(L)'
;MTPPTDDLLDRHDLDTWLARALLSSGRLSAELLRQGLQAARDGREGGGTSLARRLVGAQLCEAAELRQLLSQAEGARLRKARSRVWEAGLRVADYQLTQRLGAGGMGEVWRATHLPTGAERALKTLTFADPALLLRFQREA
;
A
#
# COMPACT_ATOMS: atom_id res chain seq x y z
N MET A 1 -19.97 -17.05 -7.70
CA MET A 1 -19.30 -15.90 -7.05
C MET A 1 -17.84 -15.92 -7.48
N THR A 2 -17.50 -15.19 -8.53
CA THR A 2 -16.10 -14.96 -8.93
C THR A 2 -15.45 -14.16 -7.79
N PRO A 3 -14.26 -14.53 -7.29
CA PRO A 3 -13.55 -13.65 -6.35
C PRO A 3 -13.36 -12.29 -7.03
N PRO A 4 -13.41 -11.16 -6.29
CA PRO A 4 -13.00 -9.89 -6.85
C PRO A 4 -11.58 -10.07 -7.38
N THR A 5 -11.42 -9.88 -8.69
CA THR A 5 -10.11 -9.94 -9.33
C THR A 5 -9.26 -8.84 -8.67
N ASP A 6 -8.20 -9.22 -7.97
CA ASP A 6 -7.20 -8.28 -7.44
C ASP A 6 -6.38 -7.72 -8.62
N ASP A 7 -7.04 -7.03 -9.54
CA ASP A 7 -6.39 -6.33 -10.63
C ASP A 7 -5.74 -5.08 -10.04
N LEU A 8 -4.45 -4.88 -10.34
CA LEU A 8 -3.70 -3.70 -9.90
C LEU A 8 -4.36 -2.40 -10.34
N LEU A 9 -5.09 -2.43 -11.45
CA LEU A 9 -5.86 -1.28 -11.91
C LEU A 9 -6.99 -0.90 -10.95
N ASP A 10 -7.40 -1.74 -10.00
CA ASP A 10 -8.44 -1.44 -9.02
C ASP A 10 -7.89 -0.97 -7.65
N ARG A 11 -6.57 -0.93 -7.50
CA ARG A 11 -5.88 -0.66 -6.22
C ARG A 11 -5.78 0.84 -5.90
N HIS A 12 -6.65 1.30 -5.00
CA HIS A 12 -6.67 2.69 -4.53
C HIS A 12 -5.46 3.11 -3.68
N ASP A 13 -4.84 2.17 -2.96
CA ASP A 13 -3.68 2.42 -2.10
C ASP A 13 -2.42 2.85 -2.89
N LEU A 14 -2.46 2.70 -4.22
CA LEU A 14 -1.39 3.05 -5.14
C LEU A 14 -1.63 4.38 -5.89
N ASP A 15 -2.80 5.00 -5.77
CA ASP A 15 -3.18 6.20 -6.55
C ASP A 15 -2.20 7.37 -6.34
N THR A 16 -1.82 7.63 -5.08
CA THR A 16 -0.88 8.73 -4.77
C THR A 16 0.52 8.46 -5.34
N TRP A 17 0.96 7.21 -5.32
CA TRP A 17 2.24 6.82 -5.90
C TRP A 17 2.19 6.97 -7.42
N LEU A 18 1.12 6.48 -8.05
CA LEU A 18 0.95 6.49 -9.49
C LEU A 18 0.93 7.92 -10.04
N ALA A 19 0.16 8.82 -9.41
CA ALA A 19 0.13 10.23 -9.78
C ALA A 19 1.52 10.85 -9.77
N ARG A 20 2.30 10.62 -8.71
CA ARG A 20 3.66 11.15 -8.59
C ARG A 20 4.59 10.57 -9.64
N ALA A 21 4.53 9.26 -9.88
CA ALA A 21 5.38 8.58 -10.85
C ALA A 21 5.14 9.10 -12.29
N LEU A 22 3.87 9.30 -12.66
CA LEU A 22 3.52 9.82 -14.00
C LEU A 22 3.95 11.28 -14.18
N LEU A 23 3.85 12.10 -13.13
CA LEU A 23 4.35 13.48 -13.15
C LEU A 23 5.87 13.54 -13.21
N SER A 24 6.57 12.77 -12.38
CA SER A 24 8.04 12.80 -12.32
C SER A 24 8.71 12.21 -13.56
N SER A 25 8.04 11.28 -14.24
CA SER A 25 8.52 10.69 -15.49
C SER A 25 8.16 11.53 -16.73
N GLY A 26 7.40 12.61 -16.57
CA GLY A 26 6.92 13.45 -17.70
C GLY A 26 5.87 12.77 -18.58
N ARG A 27 5.36 11.61 -18.19
CA ARG A 27 4.33 10.85 -18.94
C ARG A 27 2.96 11.51 -18.91
N LEU A 28 2.68 12.28 -17.87
CA LEU A 28 1.53 13.17 -17.78
C LEU A 28 1.95 14.52 -17.23
N SER A 29 1.37 15.58 -17.78
CA SER A 29 1.47 16.90 -17.19
C SER A 29 0.48 17.02 -16.00
N ALA A 30 0.78 17.93 -15.08
CA ALA A 30 -0.14 18.22 -13.97
C ALA A 30 -1.52 18.69 -14.45
N GLU A 31 -1.55 19.37 -15.59
CA GLU A 31 -2.78 19.85 -16.21
C GLU A 31 -3.62 18.70 -16.78
N LEU A 32 -3.01 17.81 -17.56
CA LEU A 32 -3.72 16.64 -18.11
C LEU A 32 -4.21 15.68 -17.02
N LEU A 33 -3.43 15.51 -15.95
CA LEU A 33 -3.85 14.71 -14.80
C LEU A 33 -5.07 15.33 -14.11
N ARG A 34 -5.11 16.65 -13.94
CA ARG A 34 -6.25 17.37 -13.37
C ARG A 34 -7.48 17.25 -14.28
N GLN A 35 -7.31 17.45 -15.58
CA GLN A 35 -8.40 17.34 -16.57
C GLN A 35 -9.00 15.93 -16.58
N GLY A 36 -8.17 14.88 -16.60
CA GLY A 36 -8.64 13.49 -16.52
C GLY A 36 -9.34 13.17 -15.20
N LEU A 37 -8.86 13.71 -14.08
CA LEU A 37 -9.52 13.59 -12.77
C LEU A 37 -10.86 14.32 -12.71
N GLN A 38 -10.97 15.48 -13.36
CA GLN A 38 -12.18 16.30 -13.39
C GLN A 38 -13.25 15.67 -14.29
N ALA A 39 -12.91 15.29 -15.53
CA ALA A 39 -13.85 14.62 -16.46
C ALA A 39 -14.44 13.33 -15.86
N ALA A 40 -13.65 12.59 -15.09
CA ALA A 40 -14.09 11.36 -14.43
C ALA A 40 -14.94 11.59 -13.15
N ARG A 41 -15.01 12.81 -12.63
CA ARG A 41 -15.93 13.19 -11.53
C ARG A 41 -17.31 13.54 -12.05
N ASP A 42 -17.37 14.15 -13.23
CA ASP A 42 -18.60 14.70 -13.80
C ASP A 42 -19.54 13.62 -14.40
N GLY A 43 -19.05 12.40 -14.66
CA GLY A 43 -19.81 11.33 -15.33
C GLY A 43 -20.35 10.18 -14.46
N ARG A 44 -20.55 10.31 -13.14
CA ARG A 44 -20.71 9.14 -12.26
C ARG A 44 -22.11 8.51 -12.17
N GLU A 45 -22.13 7.18 -12.22
CA GLU A 45 -22.85 6.35 -11.23
C GLU A 45 -21.86 5.40 -10.52
N GLY A 46 -21.81 5.47 -9.19
CA GLY A 46 -21.41 4.37 -8.31
C GLY A 46 -19.91 4.02 -8.15
N GLY A 47 -19.37 4.29 -6.95
CA GLY A 47 -18.27 3.51 -6.36
C GLY A 47 -16.84 3.92 -6.73
N GLY A 48 -15.90 3.64 -5.83
CA GLY A 48 -14.50 4.02 -5.95
C GLY A 48 -13.81 3.42 -7.18
N THR A 49 -13.71 4.19 -8.25
CA THR A 49 -12.80 3.90 -9.37
C THR A 49 -11.41 4.46 -9.07
N SER A 50 -10.38 3.61 -9.08
CA SER A 50 -8.97 4.01 -8.87
C SER A 50 -8.53 5.08 -9.88
N LEU A 51 -7.41 5.76 -9.59
CA LEU A 51 -6.79 6.66 -10.55
C LEU A 51 -6.40 5.93 -11.84
N ALA A 52 -5.88 4.71 -11.74
CA ALA A 52 -5.43 3.93 -12.89
C ALA A 52 -6.58 3.67 -13.88
N ARG A 53 -7.74 3.20 -13.38
CA ARG A 53 -8.95 2.98 -14.18
C ARG A 53 -9.45 4.27 -14.84
N ARG A 54 -9.35 5.41 -14.15
CA ARG A 54 -9.75 6.72 -14.69
C ARG A 54 -8.86 7.14 -15.85
N LEU A 55 -7.54 6.97 -15.73
CA LEU A 55 -6.60 7.32 -16.78
C LEU A 55 -6.79 6.46 -18.04
N VAL A 56 -7.08 5.17 -17.87
CA VAL A 56 -7.43 4.29 -19.00
C VAL A 56 -8.75 4.70 -19.63
N GLY A 57 -9.79 4.95 -18.83
CA GLY A 57 -11.10 5.36 -19.34
C GLY A 57 -11.08 6.70 -20.07
N ALA A 58 -10.23 7.63 -19.64
CA ALA A 58 -9.99 8.91 -20.31
C ALA A 58 -9.01 8.81 -21.50
N GLN A 59 -8.53 7.61 -21.85
CA GLN A 59 -7.55 7.36 -22.91
C GLN A 59 -6.24 8.16 -22.74
N LEU A 60 -5.91 8.53 -21.50
CA LEU A 60 -4.69 9.28 -21.17
C LEU A 60 -3.47 8.37 -20.98
N CYS A 61 -3.70 7.09 -20.66
CA CYS A 61 -2.67 6.07 -20.52
C CYS A 61 -3.21 4.71 -20.97
N GLU A 62 -2.32 3.83 -21.44
CA GLU A 62 -2.69 2.45 -21.76
C GLU A 62 -2.74 1.56 -20.52
N ALA A 63 -3.70 0.64 -20.48
CA ALA A 63 -3.88 -0.29 -19.37
C ALA A 63 -2.65 -1.17 -19.12
N ALA A 64 -1.98 -1.64 -20.19
CA ALA A 64 -0.79 -2.48 -20.10
C ALA A 64 0.38 -1.73 -19.45
N GLU A 65 0.58 -0.47 -19.84
CA GLU A 65 1.63 0.39 -19.30
C GLU A 65 1.41 0.67 -17.80
N LEU A 66 0.19 1.03 -17.41
CA LEU A 66 -0.14 1.26 -16.01
C LEU A 66 0.03 0.00 -15.16
N ARG A 67 -0.40 -1.17 -15.66
CA ARG A 67 -0.16 -2.45 -14.96
C ARG A 67 1.32 -2.71 -14.75
N GLN A 68 2.15 -2.48 -15.77
CA GLN A 68 3.59 -2.67 -15.64
C GLN A 68 4.20 -1.73 -14.59
N LEU A 69 3.83 -0.45 -14.59
CA LEU A 69 4.28 0.52 -13.60
C LEU A 69 3.84 0.14 -12.17
N LEU A 70 2.59 -0.26 -12.00
CA LEU A 70 2.04 -0.66 -10.71
C LEU A 70 2.69 -1.95 -10.19
N SER A 71 2.93 -2.94 -11.04
CA SER A 71 3.66 -4.17 -10.69
C SER A 71 5.09 -3.87 -10.21
N GLN A 72 5.78 -2.93 -10.87
CA GLN A 72 7.11 -2.49 -10.44
C GLN A 72 7.06 -1.76 -9.10
N ALA A 73 6.04 -0.92 -8.88
CA ALA A 73 5.82 -0.21 -7.62
C ALA A 73 5.60 -1.16 -6.45
N GLU A 74 4.71 -2.13 -6.62
CA GLU A 74 4.44 -3.15 -5.61
C GLU A 74 5.68 -3.99 -5.34
N GLY A 75 6.39 -4.44 -6.38
CA GLY A 75 7.64 -5.17 -6.22
C GLY A 75 8.70 -4.38 -5.43
N ALA A 76 8.86 -3.08 -5.72
CA ALA A 76 9.78 -2.21 -4.99
C ALA A 76 9.33 -1.97 -3.54
N ARG A 77 8.02 -1.78 -3.31
CA ARG A 77 7.43 -1.61 -1.98
C ARG A 77 7.57 -2.87 -1.14
N LEU A 78 7.31 -4.04 -1.72
CA LEU A 78 7.49 -5.35 -1.10
C LEU A 78 8.97 -5.59 -0.75
N ARG A 79 9.89 -5.28 -1.65
CA ARG A 79 11.33 -5.33 -1.35
C ARG A 79 11.69 -4.41 -0.18
N LYS A 80 11.21 -3.17 -0.18
CA LYS A 80 11.47 -2.19 0.89
C LYS A 80 10.85 -2.61 2.24
N ALA A 81 9.67 -3.22 2.22
CA ALA A 81 9.03 -3.76 3.40
C ALA A 81 9.81 -4.95 3.96
N ARG A 82 10.25 -5.86 3.08
CA ARG A 82 11.10 -7.01 3.44
C ARG A 82 12.52 -6.63 3.87
N SER A 83 13.04 -5.49 3.39
CA SER A 83 14.37 -5.01 3.73
C SER A 83 14.40 -4.18 5.02
N ARG A 84 13.25 -3.92 5.68
CA ARG A 84 13.27 -3.37 7.04
C ARG A 84 13.82 -4.45 7.97
N VAL A 85 15.02 -4.21 8.47
CA VAL A 85 15.64 -5.03 9.51
C VAL A 85 14.94 -4.70 10.83
N TRP A 86 14.32 -5.71 11.43
CA TRP A 86 13.77 -5.63 12.78
C TRP A 86 14.80 -6.20 13.75
N GLU A 87 15.18 -5.43 14.75
CA GLU A 87 16.21 -5.81 15.70
C GLU A 87 15.92 -5.27 17.10
N ALA A 88 16.52 -5.90 18.12
CA ALA A 88 16.44 -5.40 19.48
C ALA A 88 17.10 -4.01 19.57
N GLY A 89 16.50 -3.10 20.33
CA GLY A 89 16.90 -1.70 20.44
C GLY A 89 16.19 -0.77 19.44
N LEU A 90 15.62 -1.29 18.35
CA LEU A 90 14.89 -0.49 17.38
C LEU A 90 13.66 0.17 18.02
N ARG A 91 13.51 1.49 17.80
CA ARG A 91 12.33 2.24 18.24
C ARG A 91 11.29 2.33 17.14
N VAL A 92 10.06 1.96 17.47
CA VAL A 92 8.88 2.04 16.60
C VAL A 92 7.81 2.86 17.32
N ALA A 93 7.63 4.11 16.89
CA ALA A 93 6.83 5.10 17.63
C ALA A 93 7.28 5.18 19.10
N ASP A 94 6.38 4.92 20.05
CA ASP A 94 6.65 4.96 21.50
C ASP A 94 7.11 3.63 22.10
N TYR A 95 7.38 2.63 21.25
CA TYR A 95 7.84 1.33 21.69
C TYR A 95 9.31 1.10 21.33
N GLN A 96 10.06 0.49 22.23
CA GLN A 96 11.39 -0.04 21.95
C GLN A 96 11.30 -1.57 21.87
N LEU A 97 11.75 -2.16 20.76
CA LEU A 97 11.84 -3.60 20.61
C LEU A 97 12.94 -4.13 21.53
N THR A 98 12.65 -5.17 22.32
CA THR A 98 13.61 -5.74 23.27
C THR A 98 14.04 -7.14 22.87
N GLN A 99 13.13 -7.97 22.34
CA GLN A 99 13.44 -9.35 21.97
C GLN A 99 12.48 -9.86 20.91
N ARG A 100 12.98 -10.66 19.95
CA ARG A 100 12.10 -11.39 19.03
C ARG A 100 11.42 -12.55 19.76
N LEU A 101 10.09 -12.59 19.73
CA LEU A 101 9.28 -13.65 20.33
C LEU A 101 8.96 -14.77 19.34
N GLY A 102 8.84 -14.45 18.04
CA GLY A 102 8.55 -15.45 17.01
C GLY A 102 8.52 -14.88 15.60
N ALA A 103 8.40 -15.77 14.61
CA ALA A 103 8.19 -15.41 13.21
C ALA A 103 7.21 -16.39 12.57
N GLY A 104 6.38 -15.88 11.67
CA GLY A 104 5.43 -16.67 10.89
C GLY A 104 5.20 -16.07 9.51
N GLY A 105 4.26 -16.64 8.75
CA GLY A 105 4.00 -16.21 7.37
C GLY A 105 3.72 -14.72 7.20
N MET A 106 3.13 -14.07 8.22
CA MET A 106 2.74 -12.64 8.20
C MET A 106 3.80 -11.65 8.67
N GLY A 107 4.92 -12.14 9.21
CA GLY A 107 5.95 -11.30 9.78
C GLY A 107 6.43 -11.83 11.13
N GLU A 108 6.95 -10.93 11.93
CA GLU A 108 7.66 -11.24 13.18
C GLU A 108 6.90 -10.68 14.37
N VAL A 109 6.93 -11.39 15.50
CA VAL A 109 6.39 -10.90 16.77
C VAL A 109 7.56 -10.55 17.68
N TRP A 110 7.51 -9.36 18.25
CA TRP A 110 8.54 -8.79 19.10
C TRP A 110 7.98 -8.43 20.47
N ARG A 111 8.74 -8.70 21.52
CA ARG A 111 8.56 -8.07 22.83
C ARG A 111 9.01 -6.63 22.69
N ALA A 112 8.24 -5.72 23.25
CA ALA A 112 8.54 -4.30 23.21
C ALA A 112 8.13 -3.62 24.51
N THR A 113 8.89 -2.60 24.89
CA THR A 113 8.59 -1.75 26.04
C THR A 113 7.98 -0.45 25.55
N HIS A 114 6.78 -0.11 26.02
CA HIS A 114 6.17 1.20 25.82
C HIS A 114 6.92 2.22 26.67
N LEU A 115 7.70 3.11 26.05
CA LEU A 115 8.60 4.02 26.75
C LEU A 115 7.88 4.97 27.72
N PRO A 116 6.69 5.52 27.40
CA PRO A 116 5.98 6.41 28.33
C PRO A 116 5.48 5.72 29.61
N THR A 117 5.13 4.43 29.57
CA THR A 117 4.49 3.74 30.70
C THR A 117 5.30 2.57 31.26
N GLY A 118 6.41 2.21 30.63
CA GLY A 118 7.19 1.01 30.96
C GLY A 118 6.50 -0.32 30.67
N ALA A 119 5.31 -0.31 30.04
CA ALA A 119 4.52 -1.51 29.86
C ALA A 119 5.10 -2.43 28.77
N GLU A 120 5.24 -3.71 29.07
CA GLU A 120 5.62 -4.71 28.08
C GLU A 120 4.43 -5.10 27.18
N ARG A 121 4.66 -5.15 25.87
CA ARG A 121 3.67 -5.51 24.86
C ARG A 121 4.30 -6.38 23.77
N ALA A 122 3.46 -7.16 23.08
CA ALA A 122 3.84 -7.83 21.85
C ALA A 122 3.51 -6.94 20.64
N LEU A 123 4.48 -6.70 19.76
CA LEU A 123 4.31 -6.02 18.47
C LEU A 123 4.49 -7.03 17.34
N LYS A 124 3.45 -7.20 16.51
CA LYS A 124 3.52 -8.02 15.29
C LYS A 124 3.82 -7.14 14.09
N THR A 125 4.87 -7.45 13.36
CA THR A 125 5.17 -6.83 12.08
C THR A 125 4.31 -7.49 11.00
N LEU A 126 3.89 -6.68 10.02
CA LEU A 126 3.18 -7.17 8.84
C LEU A 126 4.06 -6.94 7.62
N THR A 127 4.52 -8.03 6.99
CA THR A 127 5.34 -7.98 5.77
C THR A 127 4.53 -7.65 4.52
N PHE A 128 3.20 -7.76 4.60
CA PHE A 128 2.28 -7.48 3.51
C PHE A 128 1.09 -6.67 4.00
N ALA A 129 0.70 -5.69 3.17
CA ALA A 129 -0.49 -4.88 3.35
C ALA A 129 -1.63 -5.37 2.45
N ASP A 130 -1.76 -6.70 2.26
CA ASP A 130 -2.97 -7.26 1.66
C ASP A 130 -4.16 -6.90 2.57
N PRO A 131 -5.16 -6.15 2.09
CA PRO A 131 -6.32 -5.77 2.87
C PRO A 131 -7.04 -6.97 3.52
N ALA A 132 -7.04 -8.13 2.87
CA ALA A 132 -7.65 -9.35 3.40
C ALA A 132 -6.88 -9.93 4.60
N LEU A 133 -5.55 -9.82 4.58
CA LEU A 133 -4.69 -10.24 5.70
C LEU A 133 -4.74 -9.23 6.85
N LEU A 134 -4.91 -7.94 6.55
CA LEU A 134 -5.16 -6.90 7.55
C LEU A 134 -6.48 -7.16 8.31
N LEU A 135 -7.54 -7.54 7.58
CA LEU A 135 -8.84 -7.92 8.14
C LEU A 135 -8.76 -9.17 9.02
N ARG A 136 -7.97 -10.17 8.63
CA ARG A 136 -7.71 -11.35 9.49
C ARG A 136 -6.95 -10.96 10.75
N PHE A 137 -5.93 -10.11 10.62
CA PHE A 137 -5.15 -9.64 11.77
C PHE A 137 -6.01 -8.86 12.77
N GLN A 138 -6.90 -7.97 12.31
CA GLN A 138 -7.83 -7.24 13.17
C GLN A 138 -8.80 -8.14 13.96
N ARG A 139 -9.08 -9.35 13.46
CA ARG A 139 -9.98 -10.32 14.11
C ARG A 139 -9.28 -11.17 15.17
N GLU A 140 -7.95 -11.16 15.22
CA GLU A 140 -7.13 -11.98 16.12
C GLU A 140 -6.57 -11.20 17.33
N ALA A 141 -6.95 -9.93 17.50
CA ALA A 141 -6.54 -9.03 18.59
C ALA A 141 -7.68 -8.81 19.59
#